data_AF-A0A5S3Y1P6-F1
#
_entry.id   AF-A0A5S3Y1P6-F1
#
_cell.length_a   1.000
_cell.length_b   1.000
_cell.length_c   1.000
_cell.angle_alpha   90.00
_cell.angle_beta   90.00
_cell.angle_gamma   90.00
#
_symmetry.space_group_name_H-M   'P 1'
#
loop_
_entity.id
_entity.type
_entity.pdbx_description
1 polymer ?
#
loop_
_entity_poly.entity_id
_entity_poly.type
_entity_poly.pdbx_seq_one_letter_code
_entity_poly.pdbx_strand_id
1 'polypeptide(L)'
;ILLYHLIADSTVLQDAAVALANSNDPMINMANENKATLSYADMVLFINTSAVTTANVNADNGVIHVVNSVMIPPKTMTEPTKTIAQTAIDTPELSTLVSA
;
A
#
# COMPACT_ATOMS: atom_id res chain seq x y z
N ILE A 1 1.07 8.19 10.96
CA ILE A 1 1.05 6.72 10.78
C ILE A 1 -0.38 6.18 10.65
N LEU A 2 -1.26 6.40 11.62
CA LEU A 2 -2.64 5.87 11.58
C LEU A 2 -3.53 6.50 10.50
N LEU A 3 -3.25 7.74 10.07
CA LEU A 3 -3.95 8.35 8.93
C LEU A 3 -3.70 7.62 7.60
N TYR A 4 -2.68 6.76 7.53
CA TYR A 4 -2.45 5.86 6.39
C TYR A 4 -3.16 4.50 6.53
N HIS A 5 -3.95 4.32 7.59
CA HIS A 5 -4.83 3.17 7.79
C HIS A 5 -6.31 3.56 7.66
N LEU A 6 -6.59 4.85 7.48
CA LEU A 6 -7.92 5.40 7.36
C LEU A 6 -8.17 5.84 5.93
N ILE A 7 -9.32 5.48 5.37
CA ILE A 7 -9.84 6.03 4.11
C ILE A 7 -10.73 7.21 4.50
N ALA A 8 -10.41 8.41 4.02
CA ALA A 8 -11.23 9.58 4.29
C ALA A 8 -12.49 9.58 3.42
N ASP A 9 -13.59 10.07 3.99
CA ASP A 9 -14.81 10.50 3.29
C ASP A 9 -15.56 9.43 2.47
N SER A 10 -15.26 8.15 2.67
CA SER A 10 -16.01 7.05 2.04
C SER A 10 -16.01 5.79 2.89
N THR A 11 -17.19 5.15 2.96
CA THR A 11 -17.31 3.78 3.46
C THR A 11 -17.05 2.83 2.30
N VAL A 12 -15.96 2.07 2.36
CA VAL A 12 -15.61 1.08 1.36
C VAL A 12 -15.89 -0.31 1.93
N LEU A 13 -16.82 -1.03 1.33
CA LEU A 13 -17.08 -2.44 1.62
C LEU A 13 -16.12 -3.34 0.82
N GLN A 14 -16.04 -4.61 1.21
CA GLN A 14 -15.14 -5.57 0.59
C GLN A 14 -15.42 -5.77 -0.90
N ASP A 15 -16.69 -5.79 -1.31
CA ASP A 15 -17.09 -5.98 -2.71
C ASP A 15 -16.60 -4.83 -3.61
N ALA A 16 -16.78 -3.59 -3.17
CA ALA A 16 -16.28 -2.39 -3.81
C ALA A 16 -14.74 -2.36 -3.84
N ALA A 17 -14.09 -2.77 -2.74
CA ALA A 17 -12.63 -2.87 -2.69
C ALA A 17 -12.10 -3.92 -3.68
N VAL A 18 -12.76 -5.07 -3.81
CA VAL A 18 -12.39 -6.12 -4.78
C VAL A 18 -12.64 -5.65 -6.21
N ALA A 19 -13.74 -4.94 -6.47
CA ALA A 19 -13.99 -4.36 -7.79
C ALA A 19 -12.90 -3.35 -8.18
N LEU A 20 -12.49 -2.48 -7.24
CA LEU A 20 -11.40 -1.53 -7.45
C LEU A 20 -10.05 -2.24 -7.65
N ALA A 21 -9.75 -3.29 -6.88
CA ALA A 21 -8.54 -4.09 -7.01
C ALA A 21 -8.36 -4.75 -8.39
N ASN A 22 -9.48 -5.03 -9.08
CA ASN A 22 -9.49 -5.60 -10.43
C ASN A 22 -9.62 -4.54 -11.54
N SER A 23 -9.56 -3.25 -11.21
CA SER A 23 -9.67 -2.16 -12.17
C SER A 23 -8.32 -1.75 -12.77
N ASN A 24 -8.33 -0.84 -13.75
CA ASN A 24 -7.11 -0.30 -14.36
C ASN A 24 -6.35 0.69 -13.45
N ASP A 25 -6.98 1.19 -12.38
CA ASP A 25 -6.35 2.05 -11.37
C ASP A 25 -6.72 1.53 -9.97
N PRO A 26 -6.07 0.45 -9.50
CA PRO A 26 -6.40 -0.20 -8.24
C PRO A 26 -5.81 0.56 -7.04
N MET A 27 -5.92 1.89 -7.04
CA MET A 27 -5.41 2.76 -5.99
C MET A 27 -6.56 3.43 -5.23
N ILE A 28 -6.37 3.57 -3.92
CA ILE A 28 -7.29 4.27 -3.03
C ILE A 28 -6.58 5.40 -2.29
N ASN A 29 -7.26 6.53 -2.12
CA ASN A 29 -6.75 7.66 -1.36
C ASN A 29 -6.94 7.40 0.13
N MET A 30 -5.86 7.54 0.89
CA MET A 30 -5.87 7.45 2.35
C MET A 30 -6.05 8.85 2.95
N ALA A 31 -6.45 8.92 4.22
CA ALA A 31 -6.71 10.18 4.94
C ALA A 31 -5.48 11.07 5.12
N ASN A 32 -4.27 10.54 4.89
CA ASN A 32 -3.03 11.31 4.86
C ASN A 32 -2.63 11.76 3.44
N GLU A 33 -3.54 11.72 2.47
CA GLU A 33 -3.35 12.11 1.06
C GLU A 33 -2.40 11.21 0.26
N ASN A 34 -1.83 10.17 0.87
CA ASN A 34 -1.10 9.15 0.12
C ASN A 34 -2.06 8.14 -0.50
N LYS A 35 -1.60 7.49 -1.58
CA LYS A 35 -2.30 6.38 -2.18
C LYS A 35 -1.85 5.05 -1.56
N ALA A 36 -2.79 4.13 -1.41
CA ALA A 36 -2.51 2.72 -1.17
C ALA A 36 -3.03 1.91 -2.36
N THR A 37 -2.36 0.81 -2.67
CA THR A 37 -2.78 -0.09 -3.75
C THR A 37 -3.66 -1.19 -3.19
N LEU A 38 -4.74 -1.54 -3.88
CA LEU A 38 -5.54 -2.73 -3.59
C LEU A 38 -5.16 -3.84 -4.57
N SER A 39 -5.12 -5.08 -4.08
CA SER A 39 -4.94 -6.23 -4.95
C SER A 39 -5.79 -7.40 -4.44
N TYR A 40 -6.20 -8.27 -5.35
CA TYR A 40 -7.01 -9.43 -5.03
C TYR A 40 -6.37 -10.66 -5.66
N ALA A 41 -5.87 -11.56 -4.82
CA ALA A 41 -5.18 -12.78 -5.24
C ALA A 41 -5.53 -13.91 -4.28
N ASP A 42 -5.70 -15.13 -4.80
CA ASP A 42 -6.00 -16.33 -4.00
C ASP A 42 -7.19 -16.17 -3.05
N MET A 43 -8.23 -15.45 -3.51
CA MET A 43 -9.42 -15.10 -2.74
C MET A 43 -9.17 -14.22 -1.51
N VAL A 44 -8.00 -13.58 -1.44
CA VAL A 44 -7.61 -12.66 -0.36
C VAL A 44 -7.48 -11.24 -0.93
N LEU A 45 -8.12 -10.30 -0.26
CA LEU A 45 -7.96 -8.86 -0.52
C LEU A 45 -6.74 -8.35 0.24
N PHE A 46 -5.91 -7.58 -0.44
CA PHE A 46 -4.75 -6.92 0.14
C PHE A 46 -4.87 -5.41 -0.03
N ILE A 47 -4.36 -4.70 0.97
CA ILE A 47 -4.03 -3.28 0.88
C ILE A 47 -2.52 -3.11 1.08
N ASN A 48 -1.86 -2.61 0.04
CA ASN A 48 -0.42 -2.76 -0.18
C ASN A 48 -0.01 -4.24 -0.07
N THR A 49 0.74 -4.61 0.96
CA THR A 49 1.17 -5.99 1.25
C THR A 49 0.43 -6.61 2.43
N SER A 50 -0.58 -5.92 2.97
CA SER A 50 -1.31 -6.31 4.19
C SER A 50 -2.58 -7.06 3.80
N ALA A 51 -2.72 -8.30 4.26
CA ALA A 51 -3.90 -9.12 3.99
C ALA A 51 -5.06 -8.66 4.86
N VAL A 52 -6.25 -8.49 4.27
CA VAL A 52 -7.50 -8.27 4.99
C VAL A 52 -7.96 -9.62 5.56
N THR A 53 -7.88 -9.75 6.88
CA THR A 53 -8.22 -10.97 7.63
C THR A 53 -9.68 -10.99 8.09
N THR A 54 -10.30 -9.83 8.26
CA THR A 54 -11.73 -9.69 8.56
C THR A 54 -12.22 -8.42 7.90
N ALA A 55 -13.26 -8.53 7.09
CA ALA A 55 -13.82 -7.40 6.35
C ALA A 55 -15.23 -7.07 6.83
N ASN A 56 -15.68 -5.85 6.50
CA ASN A 56 -17.07 -5.41 6.70
C ASN A 56 -17.54 -5.43 8.17
N VAL A 57 -16.66 -5.09 9.12
CA VAL A 57 -17.08 -4.92 10.52
C VAL A 57 -17.74 -3.55 10.66
N ASN A 58 -19.07 -3.54 10.87
CA ASN A 58 -19.81 -2.31 11.08
C ASN A 58 -19.41 -1.61 12.38
N ALA A 59 -19.22 -0.30 12.30
CA ALA A 59 -19.06 0.61 13.42
C ALA A 59 -20.05 1.77 13.28
N ASP A 60 -20.32 2.49 14.38
CA ASP A 60 -21.29 3.60 14.36
C ASP A 60 -20.90 4.73 13.40
N ASN A 61 -19.60 4.85 13.09
CA ASN A 61 -19.02 5.89 12.26
C ASN A 61 -18.38 5.37 10.95
N GLY A 62 -18.64 4.11 10.56
CA GLY A 62 -18.11 3.56 9.31
C GLY A 62 -17.93 2.04 9.33
N VAL A 63 -16.89 1.57 8.63
CA VAL A 63 -16.58 0.14 8.49
C VAL A 63 -15.10 -0.09 8.79
N ILE A 64 -14.83 -1.16 9.54
CA ILE A 64 -13.48 -1.62 9.87
C ILE A 64 -13.13 -2.84 9.01
N HIS A 65 -11.92 -2.82 8.46
CA HIS A 65 -11.25 -3.97 7.85
C HIS A 65 -10.00 -4.29 8.66
N VAL A 66 -9.90 -5.50 9.18
CA VAL A 66 -8.76 -5.97 9.98
C VAL A 66 -7.66 -6.47 9.06
N VAL A 67 -6.46 -5.92 9.20
CA VAL A 67 -5.27 -6.32 8.42
C VAL A 67 -4.23 -7.02 9.29
N ASN A 68 -3.43 -7.90 8.68
CA ASN A 68 -2.42 -8.69 9.40
C ASN A 68 -1.06 -7.99 9.59
N SER A 69 -0.89 -6.77 9.09
CA SER A 69 0.36 -6.01 9.21
C SER A 69 0.09 -4.51 9.33
N VAL A 70 1.07 -3.80 9.90
CA VAL A 70 1.02 -2.33 10.02
C VAL A 70 1.46 -1.70 8.70
N MET A 71 0.62 -0.84 8.13
CA MET A 71 0.93 -0.11 6.91
C MET A 71 1.84 1.09 7.21
N ILE A 72 3.00 1.13 6.57
CA ILE A 72 3.92 2.26 6.65
C ILE A 72 3.64 3.20 5.46
N PRO A 73 3.36 4.49 5.69
CA PRO A 73 3.20 5.48 4.63
C PRO A 73 4.41 5.46 3.70
N PRO A 74 4.21 5.59 2.39
CA PRO A 74 5.32 5.74 1.47
C PRO A 74 6.11 6.98 1.88
N LYS A 75 7.44 6.87 1.82
CA LYS A 75 8.30 8.05 1.98
C LYS A 75 8.04 8.99 0.81
N THR A 76 7.95 10.27 1.10
CA THR A 76 7.99 11.32 0.08
C THR A 76 9.30 11.17 -0.70
N MET A 77 9.19 10.82 -1.97
CA MET A 77 10.32 10.77 -2.90
C MET A 77 10.69 12.22 -3.24
N THR A 78 11.94 12.60 -2.99
CA THR A 78 12.53 13.84 -3.52
C THR A 78 13.24 13.54 -4.84
N GLU A 79 13.68 14.58 -5.53
CA GLU A 79 14.52 14.40 -6.73
C GLU A 79 15.72 13.49 -6.43
N PRO A 80 15.96 12.45 -7.24
CA PRO A 80 17.03 11.51 -7.01
C PRO A 80 18.39 12.20 -7.19
N THR A 81 19.24 12.12 -6.17
CA THR A 81 20.58 12.71 -6.22
C THR A 81 21.63 11.78 -6.84
N LYS A 82 21.26 10.51 -7.11
CA LYS A 82 22.15 9.47 -7.64
C LYS A 82 21.41 8.61 -8.66
N THR A 83 22.12 8.11 -9.66
CA THR A 83 21.59 7.07 -10.56
C THR A 83 21.59 5.71 -9.86
N ILE A 84 20.88 4.74 -10.44
CA ILE A 84 20.91 3.34 -9.97
C ILE A 84 22.35 2.80 -9.96
N ALA A 85 23.12 3.07 -11.02
CA ALA A 85 24.52 2.66 -11.12
C ALA A 85 25.39 3.28 -10.01
N GLN A 86 25.25 4.59 -9.76
CA GLN A 86 26.03 5.25 -8.69
C GLN A 86 25.67 4.71 -7.31
N THR A 87 24.39 4.41 -7.05
CA THR A 87 23.96 3.82 -5.79
C THR A 87 24.55 2.43 -5.58
N ALA A 88 24.63 1.62 -6.63
CA ALA A 88 25.25 0.30 -6.57
C ALA A 88 26.76 0.37 -6.31
N ILE A 89 27.47 1.30 -6.96
CA ILE A 89 28.90 1.56 -6.73
C ILE A 89 29.17 1.97 -5.28
N ASP A 90 28.32 2.83 -4.72
CA ASP A 90 28.50 3.38 -3.37
C ASP A 90 28.08 2.41 -2.25
N THR A 91 27.53 1.24 -2.58
CA THR A 91 27.04 0.24 -1.62
C THR A 91 27.95 -1.00 -1.66
N PRO A 92 28.89 -1.17 -0.71
CA PRO A 92 29.89 -2.23 -0.75
C PRO A 92 29.30 -3.65 -0.87
N GLU A 93 28.13 -3.88 -0.26
CA GLU A 93 27.42 -5.16 -0.31
C GLU A 93 26.92 -5.52 -1.72
N LEU A 94 26.83 -4.54 -2.63
CA LEU A 94 26.40 -4.73 -4.02
C LEU A 94 27.57 -4.82 -5.01
N SER A 95 28.82 -4.90 -4.55
CA SER A 95 30.02 -4.91 -5.40
C SER A 95 30.02 -5.99 -6.48
N THR A 96 29.47 -7.18 -6.21
CA THR A 96 29.35 -8.26 -7.21
C THR A 96 28.41 -7.92 -8.36
N LEU A 97 27.36 -7.12 -8.12
CA LEU A 97 26.42 -6.66 -9.13
C LEU A 97 27.00 -5.52 -9.99
N VAL A 98 27.97 -4.77 -9.47
CA VAL A 98 28.68 -3.72 -10.22
C VAL A 98 29.72 -4.31 -11.17
N SER A 99 30.32 -5.44 -10.80
CA SER A 99 31.41 -6.08 -11.54
C SER A 99 31.00 -7.13 -12.57
N ALA A 100 29.70 -7.47 -12.66
CA ALA A 100 29.17 -8.48 -13.58
C ALA A 100 28.92 -7.89 -14.98
#